data_AF-A0A254SB60-F1
#
_entry.id   AF-A0A254SB60-F1
#
_cell.length_a   1.000
_cell.length_b   1.000
_cell.length_c   1.000
_cell.angle_alpha   90.00
_cell.angle_beta   90.00
_cell.angle_gamma   90.00
#
_symmetry.space_group_name_H-M   'P 1'
#
loop_
_entity.id
_entity.type
_entity.pdbx_description
1 polymer ?
#
loop_
_entity_poly.entity_id
_entity_poly.type
_entity_poly.pdbx_seq_one_letter_code
_entity_poly.pdbx_strand_id
1 'polypeptide(L)'
;MPEKVATAFGELNKLKGVRYKPVAYLGSQVVNGTNYAVLAEQVIFDAENTKNLVLIVFNVAPNAPEATVVYIKPVLDGFSQEFGGIVFLDDFKITEDAQKDFDSVQKEFVGSNVEPFALVAKQIAKGVNYYFVAIVTPLYPGAEPSVDLVIINAMCYTIEFKKIL
;
A
#
# COMPACT_ATOMS: atom_id res chain seq x y z
N MET A 1 4.87 13.99 -6.63
CA MET A 1 6.02 13.07 -6.81
C MET A 1 7.11 13.80 -7.60
N PRO A 2 8.40 13.70 -7.23
CA PRO A 2 9.49 14.35 -7.96
C PRO A 2 9.65 13.83 -9.39
N GLU A 3 10.10 14.69 -10.31
CA GLU A 3 10.31 14.34 -11.72
C GLU A 3 11.26 13.15 -11.90
N LYS A 4 12.39 13.15 -11.17
CA LYS A 4 13.37 12.04 -11.22
C LYS A 4 12.77 10.69 -10.83
N VAL A 5 11.77 10.67 -9.94
CA VAL A 5 11.06 9.43 -9.57
C VAL A 5 10.11 9.01 -10.70
N ALA A 6 9.42 9.95 -11.35
CA ALA A 6 8.60 9.65 -12.51
C ALA A 6 9.43 9.06 -13.66
N THR A 7 10.61 9.62 -13.94
CA THR A 7 11.55 9.07 -14.92
C THR A 7 12.02 7.68 -14.53
N ALA A 8 12.31 7.43 -13.25
CA ALA A 8 12.73 6.13 -12.76
C ALA A 8 11.68 5.03 -12.98
N PHE A 9 10.38 5.34 -12.91
CA PHE A 9 9.33 4.41 -13.32
C PHE A 9 9.36 4.11 -14.81
N GLY A 10 9.71 5.09 -15.65
CA GLY A 10 9.92 4.87 -17.08
C GLY A 10 11.04 3.87 -17.35
N GLU A 11 12.19 4.03 -16.68
CA GLU A 11 13.33 3.11 -16.78
C GLU A 11 13.00 1.73 -16.21
N LEU A 12 12.35 1.67 -15.04
CA LEU A 12 11.95 0.42 -14.40
C LEU A 12 11.03 -0.41 -15.31
N ASN A 13 10.16 0.26 -16.08
CA ASN A 13 9.27 -0.37 -17.04
C ASN A 13 9.94 -0.81 -18.36
N LYS A 14 11.23 -0.54 -18.56
CA LYS A 14 12.00 -1.13 -19.66
C LYS A 14 12.49 -2.55 -19.35
N LEU A 15 12.45 -2.97 -18.08
CA LEU A 15 12.81 -4.33 -17.68
C LEU A 15 11.80 -5.33 -18.26
N LYS A 16 12.32 -6.40 -18.87
CA LYS A 16 11.46 -7.45 -19.43
C LYS A 16 10.83 -8.28 -18.31
N GLY A 17 9.58 -8.70 -18.52
CA GLY A 17 8.87 -9.61 -17.62
C GLY A 17 8.13 -8.94 -16.48
N VAL A 18 8.16 -7.61 -16.35
CA VAL A 18 7.43 -6.89 -15.30
C VAL A 18 6.99 -5.50 -15.76
N ARG A 19 5.88 -5.01 -15.22
CA ARG A 19 5.42 -3.62 -15.36
C ARG A 19 5.00 -3.07 -14.01
N TYR A 20 5.28 -1.79 -13.79
CA TYR A 20 4.93 -1.04 -12.60
C TYR A 20 4.09 0.18 -12.96
N LYS A 21 3.01 0.40 -12.21
CA LYS A 21 2.14 1.58 -12.34
C LYS A 21 2.00 2.25 -10.96
N PRO A 22 2.49 3.49 -10.79
CA PRO A 22 2.32 4.22 -9.54
C PRO A 22 0.83 4.33 -9.14
N VAL A 23 0.55 4.10 -7.85
CA VAL A 23 -0.77 4.25 -7.22
C VAL A 23 -0.77 5.44 -6.29
N ALA A 24 0.21 5.52 -5.38
CA ALA A 24 0.28 6.57 -4.37
C ALA A 24 1.74 6.94 -4.04
N TYR A 25 2.00 8.22 -3.86
CA TYR A 25 3.27 8.71 -3.32
C TYR A 25 3.16 8.76 -1.79
N LEU A 26 4.03 8.04 -1.08
CA LEU A 26 3.92 7.84 0.36
C LEU A 26 4.76 8.85 1.17
N GLY A 27 5.79 9.43 0.56
CA GLY A 27 6.62 10.43 1.20
C GLY A 27 8.08 10.33 0.80
N SER A 28 8.90 11.09 1.53
CA SER A 28 10.34 11.15 1.31
C SER A 28 11.11 11.24 2.62
N GLN A 29 12.35 10.78 2.59
CA GLN A 29 13.29 10.85 3.71
C GLN A 29 14.63 11.37 3.23
N VAL A 30 15.16 12.40 3.89
CA VAL A 30 16.50 12.93 3.62
C VAL A 30 17.54 12.01 4.25
N VAL A 31 18.48 11.53 3.45
CA VAL A 31 19.60 10.66 3.80
C VAL A 31 20.86 11.17 3.07
N ASN A 32 21.74 10.30 2.57
CA ASN A 32 22.67 10.67 1.51
C ASN A 32 21.91 10.80 0.17
N GLY A 33 21.31 11.97 -0.05
CA GLY A 33 20.27 12.18 -1.05
C GLY A 33 18.88 12.11 -0.44
N THR A 34 17.89 11.77 -1.27
CA THR A 34 16.50 11.67 -0.81
C THR A 34 15.90 10.34 -1.22
N ASN A 35 15.43 9.57 -0.24
CA ASN A 35 14.60 8.41 -0.48
C ASN A 35 13.16 8.88 -0.77
N TYR A 36 12.51 8.23 -1.72
CA TYR A 36 11.11 8.46 -2.10
C TYR A 36 10.38 7.12 -2.09
N ALA A 37 9.32 7.03 -1.30
CA ALA A 37 8.50 5.83 -1.20
C ALA A 37 7.24 5.98 -2.06
N VAL A 38 6.97 4.97 -2.90
CA VAL A 38 5.84 4.95 -3.83
C VAL A 38 5.18 3.59 -3.76
N LEU A 39 3.87 3.58 -3.60
CA LEU A 39 3.03 2.40 -3.79
C LEU A 39 2.74 2.24 -5.28
N ALA A 40 2.91 1.04 -5.82
CA ALA A 40 2.69 0.75 -7.23
C ALA A 40 2.02 -0.60 -7.44
N GLU A 41 1.15 -0.69 -8.44
CA GLU A 41 0.71 -1.96 -9.02
C GLU A 41 1.92 -2.56 -9.75
N GLN A 42 2.25 -3.82 -9.46
CA GLN A 42 3.21 -4.61 -10.21
C GLN A 42 2.45 -5.70 -10.96
N VAL A 43 2.75 -5.87 -12.24
CA VAL A 43 2.29 -6.99 -13.06
C VAL A 43 3.51 -7.76 -13.53
N ILE A 44 3.64 -9.02 -13.12
CA ILE A 44 4.69 -9.93 -13.57
C ILE A 44 4.14 -10.70 -14.77
N PHE A 45 4.84 -10.67 -15.90
CA PHE A 45 4.43 -11.34 -17.13
C PHE A 45 4.86 -12.82 -17.10
N ASP A 46 4.29 -13.58 -16.18
CA ASP A 46 4.31 -15.03 -16.15
C ASP A 46 3.06 -15.61 -16.84
N ALA A 47 2.81 -16.91 -16.70
CA ALA A 47 1.64 -17.56 -17.30
C ALA A 47 0.30 -17.06 -16.70
N GLU A 48 0.32 -16.53 -15.47
CA GLU A 48 -0.87 -16.13 -14.71
C GLU A 48 -1.08 -14.60 -14.72
N ASN A 49 -0.09 -13.84 -15.20
CA ASN A 49 0.00 -12.38 -15.08
C ASN A 49 -0.13 -11.91 -13.62
N THR A 50 0.66 -12.51 -12.73
CA THR A 50 0.63 -12.23 -11.29
C THR A 50 0.65 -10.72 -11.00
N LYS A 51 -0.33 -10.25 -10.23
CA LYS A 51 -0.43 -8.86 -9.80
C LYS A 51 -0.13 -8.71 -8.32
N ASN A 52 0.66 -7.68 -7.99
CA ASN A 52 0.97 -7.32 -6.61
C ASN A 52 0.77 -5.83 -6.41
N LEU A 53 0.43 -5.42 -5.18
CA LEU A 53 0.69 -4.07 -4.73
C LEU A 53 2.04 -4.06 -4.04
N VAL A 54 2.97 -3.24 -4.52
CA VAL A 54 4.35 -3.17 -4.02
C VAL A 54 4.68 -1.78 -3.50
N LEU A 55 5.46 -1.75 -2.42
CA LEU A 55 6.21 -0.59 -1.99
C LEU A 55 7.52 -0.55 -2.78
N ILE A 56 7.76 0.55 -3.48
CA ILE A 56 9.02 0.83 -4.17
C ILE A 56 9.67 2.03 -3.50
N VAL A 57 10.93 1.89 -3.12
CA VAL A 57 11.74 3.01 -2.63
C VAL A 57 12.82 3.34 -3.65
N PHE A 58 12.84 4.58 -4.10
CA PHE A 58 13.90 5.14 -4.93
C PHE A 58 14.78 6.07 -4.10
N ASN A 59 16.09 6.08 -4.35
CA ASN A 59 16.99 7.10 -3.84
C ASN A 59 17.40 8.04 -4.98
N VAL A 60 17.33 9.33 -4.73
CA VAL A 60 17.90 10.37 -5.60
C VAL A 60 19.09 10.97 -4.87
N ALA A 61 20.30 10.56 -5.23
CA ALA A 61 21.50 11.16 -4.68
C ALA A 61 21.66 12.63 -5.16
N PRO A 62 22.30 13.52 -4.38
CA PRO A 62 22.33 14.96 -4.67
C PRO A 62 22.86 15.32 -6.07
N ASN A 63 23.80 14.52 -6.57
CA ASN A 63 24.46 14.73 -7.86
C ASN A 63 24.26 13.54 -8.83
N ALA A 64 23.30 12.64 -8.57
CA ALA A 64 23.02 11.55 -9.49
C ALA A 64 22.14 12.03 -10.66
N PRO A 65 22.46 11.59 -11.89
CA PRO A 65 21.64 11.89 -13.06
C PRO A 65 20.27 11.20 -12.97
N GLU A 66 20.20 10.04 -12.32
CA GLU A 66 19.01 9.18 -12.25
C GLU A 66 18.73 8.73 -10.82
N ALA A 67 17.48 8.37 -10.53
CA ALA A 67 17.13 7.73 -9.27
C ALA A 67 17.48 6.24 -9.31
N THR A 68 17.92 5.69 -8.19
CA THR A 68 18.22 4.27 -8.05
C THR A 68 17.13 3.58 -7.24
N VAL A 69 16.66 2.41 -7.69
CA VAL A 69 15.79 1.56 -6.87
C VAL A 69 16.61 1.06 -5.67
N VAL A 70 16.12 1.33 -4.46
CA VAL A 70 16.71 0.81 -3.22
C VAL A 70 16.15 -0.58 -2.95
N TYR A 71 14.82 -0.70 -2.94
CA TYR A 71 14.13 -1.99 -2.83
C TYR A 71 12.70 -1.92 -3.39
N ILE A 72 12.18 -3.10 -3.71
CA ILE A 72 10.78 -3.36 -4.07
C ILE A 72 10.30 -4.46 -3.12
N LYS A 73 9.19 -4.23 -2.42
CA LYS A 73 8.61 -5.18 -1.47
C LYS A 73 7.09 -5.28 -1.66
N PRO A 74 6.48 -6.46 -1.74
CA PRO A 74 5.02 -6.59 -1.70
C PRO A 74 4.46 -6.04 -0.38
N VAL A 75 3.35 -5.30 -0.46
CA VAL A 75 2.68 -4.74 0.73
C VAL A 75 2.22 -5.85 1.68
N LEU A 76 1.81 -6.97 1.10
CA LEU A 76 1.30 -8.14 1.82
C LEU A 76 2.36 -9.23 2.00
N ASP A 77 3.64 -8.88 1.85
CA ASP A 77 4.75 -9.79 2.11
C ASP A 77 4.72 -10.24 3.58
N GLY A 78 4.72 -11.57 3.81
CA GLY A 78 4.56 -12.20 5.12
C GLY A 78 3.10 -12.48 5.57
N PHE A 79 2.09 -11.92 4.90
CA PHE A 79 0.68 -12.13 5.31
C PHE A 79 0.13 -13.51 4.93
N SER A 80 0.69 -14.15 3.91
CA SER A 80 0.30 -15.50 3.49
C SER A 80 0.59 -16.58 4.54
N GLN A 81 1.54 -16.34 5.45
CA GLN A 81 1.89 -17.29 6.52
C GLN A 81 1.08 -17.07 7.80
N GLU A 82 0.56 -15.86 8.02
CA GLU A 82 -0.17 -15.50 9.25
C GLU A 82 -1.68 -15.80 9.17
N PHE A 83 -2.24 -15.87 7.96
CA PHE A 83 -3.69 -15.90 7.77
C PHE A 83 -4.08 -16.92 6.68
N GLY A 84 -4.66 -18.06 7.10
CA GLY A 84 -5.26 -19.00 6.17
C GLY A 84 -6.47 -18.38 5.45
N GLY A 85 -6.61 -18.61 4.14
CA GLY A 85 -7.78 -18.20 3.37
C GLY A 85 -7.84 -16.72 2.97
N ILE A 86 -6.70 -16.01 2.99
CA ILE A 86 -6.61 -14.69 2.35
C ILE A 86 -6.73 -14.85 0.83
N VAL A 87 -7.61 -14.06 0.23
CA VAL A 87 -7.73 -13.86 -1.21
C VAL A 87 -7.21 -12.47 -1.54
N PHE A 88 -6.12 -12.41 -2.29
CA PHE A 88 -5.56 -11.18 -2.84
C PHE A 88 -6.44 -10.64 -3.96
N LEU A 89 -6.55 -9.31 -4.04
CA LEU A 89 -7.33 -8.63 -5.07
C LEU A 89 -6.41 -7.99 -6.11
N ASP A 90 -6.85 -8.03 -7.36
CA ASP A 90 -6.03 -7.73 -8.54
C ASP A 90 -6.29 -6.35 -9.16
N ASP A 91 -7.39 -5.69 -8.76
CA ASP A 91 -7.77 -4.36 -9.26
C ASP A 91 -7.65 -3.26 -8.21
N PHE A 92 -7.39 -3.66 -6.96
CA PHE A 92 -7.23 -2.80 -5.78
C PHE A 92 -8.42 -1.88 -5.50
N LYS A 93 -9.58 -2.15 -6.12
CA LYS A 93 -10.76 -1.30 -5.98
C LYS A 93 -11.47 -1.59 -4.67
N ILE A 94 -11.80 -0.53 -3.95
CA ILE A 94 -12.70 -0.63 -2.80
C ILE A 94 -14.09 -0.98 -3.33
N THR A 95 -14.60 -2.14 -2.95
CA THR A 95 -15.95 -2.58 -3.31
C THR A 95 -16.99 -1.88 -2.42
N GLU A 96 -18.24 -1.80 -2.89
CA GLU A 96 -19.34 -1.22 -2.11
C GLU A 96 -19.52 -1.91 -0.74
N ASP A 97 -19.45 -3.25 -0.71
CA ASP A 97 -19.53 -4.02 0.53
C ASP A 97 -18.38 -3.69 1.49
N ALA A 98 -17.15 -3.60 0.97
CA ALA A 98 -15.98 -3.29 1.77
C ALA A 98 -16.07 -1.86 2.34
N GLN A 99 -16.52 -0.90 1.54
CA GLN A 99 -16.73 0.49 1.99
C GLN A 99 -17.80 0.55 3.08
N LYS A 100 -18.93 -0.14 2.90
CA LYS A 100 -20.00 -0.18 3.89
C LYS A 100 -19.53 -0.75 5.23
N ASP A 101 -18.78 -1.85 5.20
CA ASP A 101 -18.23 -2.46 6.40
C ASP A 101 -17.19 -1.53 7.05
N PHE A 102 -16.32 -0.91 6.25
CA PHE A 102 -15.36 0.09 6.73
C PHE A 102 -16.07 1.26 7.45
N ASP A 103 -17.08 1.87 6.82
CA ASP A 103 -17.83 2.99 7.37
C ASP A 103 -18.51 2.62 8.70
N SER A 104 -18.96 1.36 8.84
CA SER A 104 -19.58 0.88 10.07
C SER A 104 -18.58 0.77 11.22
N VAL A 105 -17.36 0.29 10.94
CA VAL A 105 -16.29 0.17 11.94
C VAL A 105 -15.72 1.54 12.30
N GLN A 106 -15.49 2.40 11.30
CA GLN A 106 -14.90 3.73 11.48
C GLN A 106 -15.78 4.66 12.33
N LYS A 107 -17.12 4.51 12.28
CA LYS A 107 -18.05 5.31 13.11
C LYS A 107 -17.85 5.11 14.61
N GLU A 108 -17.51 3.90 15.02
CA GLU A 108 -17.30 3.53 16.41
C GLU A 108 -15.82 3.70 16.83
N PHE A 109 -14.92 3.76 15.84
CA PHE A 109 -13.49 3.91 16.08
C PHE A 109 -13.12 5.35 16.45
N VAL A 110 -12.42 5.49 17.57
CA VAL A 110 -11.84 6.76 18.04
C VAL A 110 -10.33 6.64 18.08
N GLY A 111 -9.63 7.72 17.73
CA GLY A 111 -8.17 7.82 17.88
C GLY A 111 -7.43 8.19 16.60
N SER A 112 -7.96 7.85 15.43
CA SER A 112 -7.40 8.27 14.14
C SER A 112 -8.48 8.51 13.09
N ASN A 113 -8.25 9.48 12.21
CA ASN A 113 -8.93 9.55 10.91
C ASN A 113 -8.28 8.54 9.96
N VAL A 114 -9.08 7.72 9.29
CA VAL A 114 -8.60 6.67 8.38
C VAL A 114 -9.26 6.84 7.03
N GLU A 115 -8.45 7.04 5.99
CA GLU A 115 -8.89 7.28 4.62
C GLU A 115 -8.38 6.16 3.70
N PRO A 116 -9.21 5.12 3.44
CA PRO A 116 -8.81 4.02 2.57
C PRO A 116 -8.78 4.47 1.11
N PHE A 117 -7.76 4.03 0.37
CA PHE A 117 -7.65 4.33 -1.06
C PHE A 117 -7.40 3.09 -1.93
N ALA A 118 -7.13 1.93 -1.32
CA ALA A 118 -7.02 0.66 -2.03
C ALA A 118 -7.51 -0.49 -1.14
N LEU A 119 -8.20 -1.47 -1.73
CA LEU A 119 -8.54 -2.74 -1.08
C LEU A 119 -7.66 -3.85 -1.67
N VAL A 120 -6.83 -4.50 -0.86
CA VAL A 120 -5.76 -5.38 -1.37
C VAL A 120 -6.00 -6.85 -1.13
N ALA A 121 -6.84 -7.18 -0.15
CA ALA A 121 -7.16 -8.55 0.19
C ALA A 121 -8.48 -8.63 0.96
N LYS A 122 -9.04 -9.85 0.98
CA LYS A 122 -10.12 -10.23 1.88
C LYS A 122 -9.88 -11.61 2.47
N GLN A 123 -10.45 -11.89 3.63
CA GLN A 123 -10.41 -13.21 4.26
C GLN A 123 -11.77 -13.56 4.84
N ILE A 124 -12.25 -14.77 4.56
CA ILE A 124 -13.48 -15.28 5.18
C ILE A 124 -13.10 -15.94 6.51
N ALA A 125 -13.65 -15.42 7.60
CA ALA A 125 -13.47 -15.90 8.96
C ALA A 125 -14.81 -15.84 9.72
N LYS A 126 -14.82 -15.34 10.95
CA LYS A 126 -16.06 -14.87 11.59
C LYS A 126 -16.42 -13.50 11.00
N GLY A 127 -17.22 -13.51 9.93
CA GLY A 127 -17.41 -12.34 9.07
C GLY A 127 -16.33 -12.25 7.99
N VAL A 128 -16.08 -11.03 7.50
CA VAL A 128 -15.06 -10.77 6.48
C VAL A 128 -14.02 -9.83 7.04
N ASN A 129 -12.75 -10.22 6.96
CA ASN A 129 -11.65 -9.28 7.15
C ASN A 129 -11.36 -8.62 5.81
N TYR A 130 -11.43 -7.29 5.75
CA TYR A 130 -11.01 -6.50 4.60
C TYR A 130 -9.67 -5.83 4.90
N TYR A 131 -8.76 -5.93 3.95
CA TYR A 131 -7.40 -5.39 4.07
C TYR A 131 -7.29 -4.18 3.16
N PHE A 132 -7.25 -3.00 3.75
CA PHE A 132 -7.14 -1.71 3.07
C PHE A 132 -5.73 -1.18 3.15
N VAL A 133 -5.28 -0.48 2.12
CA VAL A 133 -4.22 0.52 2.29
C VAL A 133 -4.90 1.87 2.50
N ALA A 134 -4.54 2.55 3.58
CA ALA A 134 -5.18 3.78 4.01
C ALA A 134 -4.16 4.80 4.50
N ILE A 135 -4.53 6.07 4.36
CA ILE A 135 -3.87 7.17 5.08
C ILE A 135 -4.47 7.20 6.49
N VAL A 136 -3.61 7.10 7.50
CA VAL A 136 -3.99 7.12 8.92
C VAL A 136 -3.43 8.38 9.55
N THR A 137 -4.32 9.23 10.06
CA THR A 137 -3.95 10.47 10.75
C THR A 137 -4.43 10.39 12.20
N PRO A 138 -3.53 10.19 13.18
CA PRO A 138 -3.90 10.21 14.58
C PRO A 138 -4.55 11.53 15.01
N LEU A 139 -5.52 11.48 15.92
CA LEU A 139 -6.27 12.64 16.38
C LEU A 139 -5.59 13.31 17.59
N TYR A 140 -4.42 13.92 17.37
CA TYR A 140 -3.77 14.80 18.33
C TYR A 140 -3.02 15.96 17.64
N PRO A 141 -2.76 17.08 18.34
CA PRO A 141 -2.06 18.21 17.75
C PRO A 141 -0.67 17.85 17.25
N GLY A 142 -0.40 18.13 15.96
CA GLY A 142 0.90 17.85 15.33
C GLY A 142 1.10 16.40 14.89
N ALA A 143 0.04 15.57 14.89
CA ALA A 143 0.12 14.22 14.34
C ALA A 143 0.51 14.24 12.86
N GLU A 144 1.50 13.43 12.50
CA GLU A 144 1.89 13.19 11.11
C GLU A 144 1.10 12.00 10.55
N PRO A 145 0.55 12.10 9.32
CA PRO A 145 -0.12 10.99 8.69
C PRO A 145 0.87 9.88 8.32
N SER A 146 0.43 8.63 8.40
CA SER A 146 1.14 7.46 7.87
C SER A 146 0.30 6.73 6.84
N VAL A 147 0.95 5.89 6.04
CA VAL A 147 0.26 4.96 5.15
C VAL A 147 0.44 3.55 5.71
N ASP A 148 -0.69 2.97 6.13
CA ASP A 148 -0.73 1.71 6.85
C ASP A 148 -1.62 0.71 6.08
N LEU A 149 -1.38 -0.56 6.35
CA LEU A 149 -2.34 -1.60 6.06
C LEU A 149 -3.35 -1.63 7.22
N VAL A 150 -4.61 -1.37 6.90
CA VAL A 150 -5.73 -1.33 7.84
C VAL A 150 -6.60 -2.56 7.61
N ILE A 151 -6.74 -3.38 8.65
CA ILE A 151 -7.55 -4.60 8.60
C ILE A 151 -8.82 -4.32 9.40
N ILE A 152 -9.98 -4.41 8.78
CA ILE A 152 -11.28 -4.24 9.46
C ILE A 152 -12.13 -5.49 9.37
N ASN A 153 -12.94 -5.71 10.40
CA ASN A 153 -14.01 -6.69 10.41
C ASN A 153 -15.24 -6.11 11.10
N ALA A 154 -16.29 -5.85 10.33
CA ALA A 154 -17.53 -5.25 10.84
C ALA A 154 -18.30 -6.18 11.78
N MET A 155 -18.28 -7.50 11.57
CA MET A 155 -18.97 -8.45 12.45
C MET A 155 -18.31 -8.55 13.83
N CYS A 156 -16.99 -8.36 13.89
CA CYS A 156 -16.21 -8.41 15.13
C CYS A 156 -15.94 -7.02 15.73
N TYR A 157 -16.32 -5.94 15.03
CA TYR A 157 -16.01 -4.55 15.40
C TYR A 157 -14.51 -4.31 15.64
N THR A 158 -13.67 -4.91 14.82
CA THR A 158 -12.21 -4.78 14.94
C THR A 158 -11.62 -3.91 13.84
N ILE A 159 -10.61 -3.14 14.22
CA ILE A 159 -9.72 -2.42 13.32
C ILE A 159 -8.28 -2.61 13.81
N GLU A 160 -7.40 -3.04 12.92
CA GLU A 160 -5.99 -3.27 13.19
C GLU A 160 -5.12 -2.50 12.20
N PHE A 161 -3.99 -2.00 12.67
CA PHE A 161 -3.05 -1.20 11.89
C PHE A 161 -1.71 -1.93 11.80
N LYS A 162 -1.22 -2.12 10.57
CA LYS A 162 0.12 -2.63 10.31
C LYS A 162 0.88 -1.65 9.44
N LYS A 163 2.01 -1.16 9.94
CA LYS A 163 2.85 -0.22 9.21
C LYS A 163 3.44 -0.85 7.95
N ILE A 164 3.39 -0.10 6.86
CA ILE A 164 4.03 -0.47 5.59
C ILE A 164 5.47 0.09 5.50
N LEU A 165 5.75 1.16 6.25
CA LEU A 165 7.03 1.88 6.37
C LEU A 165 7.42 2.14 7.83
#